data_AF-A0A662TSB6-F1
#
_entry.id   AF-A0A662TSB6-F1
#
_cell.length_a   1.000
_cell.length_b   1.000
_cell.length_c   1.000
_cell.angle_alpha   90.00
_cell.angle_beta   90.00
_cell.angle_gamma   90.00
#
_symmetry.space_group_name_H-M   'P 1'
#
loop_
_entity.id
_entity.type
_entity.pdbx_description
1 polymer ?
#
loop_
_entity_poly.entity_id
_entity_poly.type
_entity_poly.pdbx_seq_one_letter_code
_entity_poly.pdbx_strand_id
1 'polypeptide(L)'
;MRPSSSASRGALPLAEIRQRILELFPREAELESIEFEGPLLAVYVRRPEVLLEGEGAERLRELVKEIRKRIVVRTSDAARMCERETDAEVRRILPPEVGIVSVLFDRATGEVIIEARNPQLVIMRGTEALREIQKVTRWKPRLFRAPALPSYTITAIRHLYGQTPARPCEEGGVEEGRNREKNEIAKKTKKRRKILNTIGQRVFRDRFLEIIDSITVTFLGGALQVGRSAVLVSTNESRVLVDCGINPGAAHPSLAYPRFDYAGFSLDDLDAVVITHAHLDHCGFLPVLFKYGYEGPVYCTEPTVPLMYLLLKDYLEVARRRGVYAPFTIQDVEEAILHCIPLRYGTVVDIAPDIKLTLYNAGHIVGSAMAHFHIGTGLHNILYTGDIKYAFTLLLEPAYTRIPRVETLIIESTYGGPEDVLPSREESEQQLAAIISEAVQEGGKVLIPTLAVERAQDIMLVLNKLMDQGK
;
A
#
# COMPACT_ATOMS: atom_id res chain seq x y z
N MET A 1 -25.59 -37.36 23.82
CA MET A 1 -25.66 -36.03 23.19
C MET A 1 -25.11 -34.99 24.17
N ARG A 2 -23.88 -34.53 23.96
CA ARG A 2 -23.35 -33.33 24.63
C ARG A 2 -23.42 -32.20 23.59
N PRO A 3 -24.00 -31.03 23.89
CA PRO A 3 -23.94 -29.91 22.97
C PRO A 3 -22.50 -29.36 22.95
N SER A 4 -21.86 -29.42 21.79
CA SER A 4 -20.56 -28.79 21.55
C SER A 4 -20.74 -27.27 21.54
N SER A 5 -20.44 -26.63 22.67
CA SER A 5 -20.47 -25.19 22.87
C SER A 5 -19.23 -24.48 22.30
N SER A 6 -18.98 -24.64 21.01
CA SER A 6 -18.03 -23.78 20.28
C SER A 6 -18.76 -23.08 19.14
N ALA A 7 -19.78 -22.29 19.48
CA ALA A 7 -20.19 -21.21 18.60
C ALA A 7 -18.96 -20.32 18.39
N SER A 8 -18.45 -20.25 17.16
CA SER A 8 -17.44 -19.28 16.80
C SER A 8 -18.02 -17.90 17.13
N ARG A 9 -17.56 -17.27 18.21
CA ARG A 9 -17.93 -15.88 18.49
C ARG A 9 -17.57 -15.09 17.24
N GLY A 10 -18.58 -14.52 16.58
CA GLY A 10 -18.41 -13.64 15.43
C GLY A 10 -17.53 -12.44 15.80
N ALA A 11 -17.19 -11.60 14.82
CA ALA A 11 -16.55 -10.33 15.13
C ALA A 11 -17.42 -9.55 16.15
N LEU A 12 -16.80 -9.06 17.22
CA LEU A 12 -17.52 -8.29 18.24
C LEU A 12 -18.02 -6.98 17.61
N PRO A 13 -19.25 -6.53 17.94
CA PRO A 13 -19.74 -5.22 17.51
C PRO A 13 -18.81 -4.09 17.96
N LEU A 14 -18.79 -3.01 17.20
CA LEU A 14 -17.96 -1.83 17.47
C LEU A 14 -18.06 -1.30 18.91
N ALA A 15 -19.28 -1.25 19.45
CA ALA A 15 -19.55 -0.80 20.81
C ALA A 15 -18.92 -1.72 21.86
N GLU A 16 -18.98 -3.03 21.63
CA GLU A 16 -18.39 -4.03 22.52
C GLU A 16 -16.86 -3.98 22.46
N ILE A 17 -16.27 -3.81 21.27
CA ILE A 17 -14.83 -3.61 21.12
C ILE A 17 -14.36 -2.42 21.97
N ARG A 18 -15.05 -1.28 21.88
CA ARG A 18 -14.71 -0.08 22.67
C ARG A 18 -14.83 -0.33 24.17
N GLN A 19 -15.91 -0.98 24.61
CA GLN A 19 -16.12 -1.31 26.01
C GLN A 19 -15.02 -2.24 26.55
N ARG A 20 -14.66 -3.29 25.80
CA ARG A 20 -13.58 -4.22 26.18
C ARG A 20 -12.23 -3.54 26.30
N ILE A 21 -11.92 -2.60 25.41
CA ILE A 21 -10.71 -1.77 25.54
C ILE A 21 -10.78 -0.96 26.84
N LEU A 22 -11.89 -0.27 27.12
CA LEU A 22 -12.01 0.53 28.34
C LEU A 22 -11.88 -0.31 29.63
N GLU A 23 -12.31 -1.57 29.62
CA GLU A 23 -12.24 -2.48 30.76
C GLU A 23 -10.85 -3.08 30.99
N LEU A 24 -10.19 -3.53 29.91
CA LEU A 24 -8.95 -4.32 29.99
C LEU A 24 -7.67 -3.50 29.78
N PHE A 25 -7.77 -2.31 29.19
CA PHE A 25 -6.60 -1.52 28.84
C PHE A 25 -5.92 -0.95 30.11
N PRO A 26 -4.57 -1.00 30.22
CA PRO A 26 -3.86 -0.52 31.41
C PRO A 26 -4.17 0.96 31.72
N ARG A 27 -4.62 1.24 32.94
CA ARG A 27 -5.00 2.61 33.37
C ARG A 27 -3.80 3.54 33.41
N GLU A 28 -2.62 2.99 33.69
CA GLU A 28 -1.33 3.67 33.76
C GLU A 28 -0.91 4.29 32.42
N ALA A 29 -1.46 3.77 31.31
CA ALA A 29 -1.18 4.29 29.97
C ALA A 29 -1.91 5.62 29.69
N GLU A 30 -2.90 5.99 30.50
CA GLU A 30 -3.74 7.18 30.30
C GLU A 30 -4.38 7.20 28.90
N LEU A 31 -5.35 6.29 28.71
CA LEU A 31 -6.15 6.21 27.48
C LEU A 31 -6.91 7.51 27.23
N GLU A 32 -6.73 8.09 26.05
CA GLU A 32 -7.36 9.36 25.63
C GLU A 32 -8.51 9.13 24.65
N SER A 33 -8.28 8.35 23.59
CA SER A 33 -9.30 8.05 22.58
C SER A 33 -9.07 6.71 21.90
N ILE A 34 -10.14 6.19 21.28
CA ILE A 34 -10.11 5.00 20.43
C ILE A 34 -10.65 5.42 19.07
N GLU A 35 -9.80 5.34 18.06
CA GLU A 35 -10.10 5.73 16.68
C GLU A 35 -9.87 4.57 15.72
N PHE A 36 -10.46 4.66 14.53
CA PHE A 36 -10.12 3.76 13.44
C PHE A 36 -9.14 4.45 12.50
N GLU A 37 -8.06 3.77 12.15
CA GLU A 37 -7.03 4.27 11.23
C GLU A 37 -6.86 3.31 10.06
N GLY A 38 -7.67 3.49 9.01
CA GLY A 38 -7.75 2.53 7.92
C GLY A 38 -8.18 1.16 8.47
N PRO A 39 -7.45 0.07 8.20
CA PRO A 39 -7.78 -1.25 8.72
C PRO A 39 -7.22 -1.53 10.13
N LEU A 40 -6.86 -0.48 10.89
CA LEU A 40 -6.28 -0.61 12.24
C LEU A 40 -7.20 0.02 13.28
N LEU A 41 -7.24 -0.59 14.46
CA LEU A 41 -7.85 -0.01 15.66
C LEU A 41 -6.78 0.77 16.42
N ALA A 42 -6.83 2.10 16.34
CA ALA A 42 -5.85 2.99 16.96
C ALA A 42 -6.29 3.38 18.37
N VAL A 43 -5.42 3.14 19.34
CA VAL A 43 -5.64 3.46 20.74
C VAL A 43 -4.65 4.56 21.14
N TYR A 44 -5.16 5.76 21.40
CA TYR A 44 -4.36 6.93 21.75
C TYR A 44 -4.13 7.00 23.26
N VAL A 45 -2.86 7.09 23.63
CA VAL A 45 -2.40 7.08 25.03
C VAL A 45 -1.45 8.24 25.29
N ARG A 46 -1.42 8.78 26.51
CA ARG A 46 -0.43 9.81 26.88
C ARG A 46 0.90 9.22 27.30
N ARG A 47 0.88 8.00 27.83
CA ARG A 47 2.06 7.30 28.37
C ARG A 47 2.31 5.98 27.64
N PRO A 48 2.83 6.01 26.40
CA PRO A 48 3.07 4.78 25.63
C PRO A 48 4.14 3.87 26.26
N GLU A 49 5.04 4.42 27.08
CA GLU A 49 6.16 3.69 27.67
C GLU A 49 5.74 2.52 28.56
N VAL A 50 4.55 2.60 29.18
CA VAL A 50 4.04 1.54 30.07
C VAL A 50 3.55 0.30 29.30
N LEU A 51 3.37 0.43 27.99
CA LEU A 51 2.86 -0.63 27.11
C LEU A 51 3.99 -1.33 26.33
N LEU A 52 5.24 -0.88 26.49
CA LEU A 52 6.37 -1.45 25.78
C LEU A 52 6.84 -2.77 26.41
N GLU A 53 6.77 -2.89 27.74
CA GLU A 53 7.32 -4.01 28.50
C GLU A 53 6.48 -4.32 29.75
N GLY A 54 6.73 -5.48 30.38
CA GLY A 54 6.07 -5.89 31.62
C GLY A 54 4.57 -6.17 31.48
N GLU A 55 3.82 -5.91 32.56
CA GLU A 55 2.39 -6.25 32.68
C GLU A 55 1.53 -5.51 31.64
N GLY A 56 1.85 -4.26 31.31
CA GLY A 56 1.12 -3.50 30.30
C GLY A 56 1.19 -4.13 28.91
N ALA A 57 2.35 -4.66 28.53
CA ALA A 57 2.54 -5.38 27.27
C ALA A 57 1.84 -6.75 27.26
N GLU A 58 1.66 -7.40 28.41
CA GLU A 58 0.89 -8.64 28.54
C GLU A 58 -0.60 -8.41 28.35
N ARG A 59 -1.16 -7.42 29.06
CA ARG A 59 -2.57 -7.04 28.92
C ARG A 59 -2.93 -6.62 27.49
N LEU A 60 -2.05 -5.88 26.81
CA LEU A 60 -2.24 -5.52 25.40
C LEU A 60 -2.27 -6.77 24.49
N ARG A 61 -1.42 -7.77 24.75
CA ARG A 61 -1.42 -9.03 23.98
C ARG A 61 -2.70 -9.84 24.22
N GLU A 62 -3.21 -9.88 25.43
CA GLU A 62 -4.49 -10.53 25.75
C GLU A 62 -5.66 -9.83 25.06
N LEU A 63 -5.69 -8.50 25.11
CA LEU A 63 -6.70 -7.68 24.45
C LEU A 63 -6.74 -7.91 22.93
N VAL A 64 -5.56 -7.97 22.27
CA VAL A 64 -5.48 -8.28 20.84
C VAL A 64 -6.01 -9.69 20.53
N LYS A 65 -5.75 -10.68 21.39
CA LYS A 65 -6.26 -12.05 21.22
C LYS A 65 -7.78 -12.13 21.37
N GLU A 66 -8.35 -11.35 22.30
CA GLU A 66 -9.79 -11.32 22.55
C GLU A 66 -10.55 -10.59 21.43
N ILE A 67 -10.08 -9.40 21.05
CA ILE A 67 -10.73 -8.57 20.02
C ILE A 67 -10.52 -9.16 18.62
N ARG A 68 -9.43 -9.89 18.39
CA ARG A 68 -9.06 -10.49 17.08
C ARG A 68 -8.98 -9.48 15.94
N LYS A 69 -8.72 -8.21 16.27
CA LYS A 69 -8.43 -7.13 15.32
C LYS A 69 -7.03 -6.58 15.57
N ARG A 70 -6.44 -5.96 14.55
CA ARG A 70 -5.12 -5.33 14.68
C ARG A 70 -5.24 -4.03 15.46
N ILE A 71 -4.65 -4.01 16.65
CA ILE A 71 -4.58 -2.82 17.50
C ILE A 71 -3.23 -2.14 17.29
N VAL A 72 -3.25 -0.81 17.12
CA VAL A 72 -2.04 0.02 17.12
C VAL A 72 -2.12 1.03 18.27
N VAL A 73 -1.06 1.09 19.08
CA VAL A 73 -0.93 2.12 20.11
C VAL A 73 -0.36 3.37 19.47
N ARG A 74 -1.04 4.50 19.67
CA ARG A 74 -0.65 5.84 19.24
C ARG A 74 -0.43 6.72 20.46
N THR A 75 0.44 7.71 20.33
CA THR A 75 0.64 8.69 21.40
C THR A 75 -0.16 9.94 21.10
N SER A 76 -0.90 10.47 22.08
CA SER A 76 -1.62 11.74 21.97
C SER A 76 -0.73 12.89 21.51
N ASP A 77 -1.27 13.79 20.68
CA ASP A 77 -0.50 14.90 20.09
C ASP A 77 0.17 15.78 21.15
N ALA A 78 -0.55 16.10 22.23
CA ALA A 78 -0.06 16.94 23.33
C ALA A 78 1.01 16.26 24.20
N ALA A 79 1.10 14.93 24.15
CA ALA A 79 2.08 14.17 24.93
C ALA A 79 3.41 14.01 24.20
N ARG A 80 3.46 14.20 22.88
CA ARG A 80 4.67 14.03 22.07
C ARG A 80 5.67 15.16 22.32
N MET A 81 6.97 14.81 22.36
CA MET A 81 8.04 15.79 22.38
C MET A 81 8.01 16.64 21.11
N CYS A 82 8.49 17.89 21.19
CA CYS A 82 8.55 18.73 20.00
C CYS A 82 9.49 18.12 18.93
N GLU A 83 9.24 18.42 17.66
CA GLU A 83 9.88 17.71 16.55
C GLU A 83 11.39 17.99 16.45
N ARG A 84 11.82 19.21 16.78
CA ARG A 84 13.25 19.58 16.76
C ARG A 84 14.03 18.86 17.86
N GLU A 85 13.49 18.82 19.08
CA GLU A 85 14.09 18.04 20.18
C GLU A 85 14.05 16.55 19.86
N THR A 86 12.96 16.06 19.24
CA THR A 86 12.86 14.67 18.80
C THR A 86 13.93 14.32 17.77
N ASP A 87 14.20 15.17 16.76
CA ASP A 87 15.29 14.95 15.80
C ASP A 87 16.65 14.93 16.49
N ALA A 88 16.90 15.85 17.43
CA ALA A 88 18.13 15.87 18.21
C ALA A 88 18.31 14.57 19.03
N GLU A 89 17.24 14.10 19.67
CA GLU A 89 17.25 12.91 20.50
C GLU A 89 17.41 11.62 19.68
N VAL A 90 16.77 11.54 18.50
CA VAL A 90 16.98 10.45 17.55
C VAL A 90 18.45 10.36 17.14
N ARG A 91 19.08 11.51 16.86
CA ARG A 91 20.52 11.58 16.49
C ARG A 91 21.45 11.29 17.67
N ARG A 92 21.01 11.54 18.90
CA ARG A 92 21.75 11.24 20.13
C ARG A 92 21.71 9.75 20.48
N ILE A 93 20.54 9.13 20.39
CA ILE A 93 20.32 7.72 20.76
C ILE A 93 20.90 6.77 19.71
N LEU A 94 20.73 7.08 18.41
CA LEU A 94 21.25 6.21 17.36
C LEU A 94 22.76 6.41 17.15
N PRO A 95 23.56 5.33 17.08
CA PRO A 95 25.00 5.43 16.83
C PRO A 95 25.30 6.15 15.50
N PRO A 96 26.38 6.97 15.42
CA PRO A 96 26.77 7.65 14.18
C PRO A 96 26.97 6.72 12.98
N GLU A 97 27.42 5.48 13.22
CA GLU A 97 27.63 4.41 12.22
C GLU A 97 26.36 4.05 11.43
N VAL A 98 25.18 4.27 12.03
CA VAL A 98 23.88 4.06 11.38
C VAL A 98 23.74 4.97 10.16
N GLY A 99 24.35 6.16 10.21
CA GLY A 99 24.39 7.12 9.11
C GLY A 99 22.99 7.64 8.76
N ILE A 100 22.37 8.38 9.69
CA ILE A 100 21.06 9.02 9.49
C ILE A 100 21.15 10.03 8.33
N VAL A 101 20.31 9.84 7.32
CA VAL A 101 20.18 10.71 6.15
C VAL A 101 19.05 11.71 6.34
N SER A 102 17.90 11.26 6.83
CA SER A 102 16.74 12.13 7.04
C SER A 102 15.88 11.66 8.22
N VAL A 103 15.16 12.60 8.83
CA VAL A 103 14.15 12.35 9.86
C VAL A 103 12.90 13.13 9.48
N LEU A 104 11.78 12.42 9.32
CA LEU A 104 10.50 12.96 8.88
C LEU A 104 9.42 12.61 9.90
N PHE A 105 8.39 13.45 9.99
CA PHE A 105 7.32 13.33 10.97
C PHE A 105 5.99 13.10 10.28
N ASP A 106 5.38 11.94 10.54
CA ASP A 106 3.99 11.66 10.20
C ASP A 106 3.10 12.05 11.38
N ARG A 107 2.58 13.27 11.33
CA ARG A 107 1.75 13.83 12.40
C ARG A 107 0.39 13.16 12.48
N ALA A 108 -0.11 12.63 11.37
CA ALA A 108 -1.42 12.00 11.32
C ALA A 108 -1.43 10.73 12.18
N THR A 109 -0.34 9.96 12.14
CA THR A 109 -0.18 8.67 12.82
C THR A 109 0.79 8.70 14.01
N GLY A 110 1.43 9.84 14.29
CA GLY A 110 2.40 9.97 15.40
C GLY A 110 3.68 9.17 15.21
N GLU A 111 4.12 9.01 13.96
CA GLU A 111 5.32 8.25 13.61
C GLU A 111 6.48 9.19 13.27
N VAL A 112 7.69 8.83 13.71
CA VAL A 112 8.94 9.45 13.26
C VAL A 112 9.65 8.49 12.30
N ILE A 113 9.76 8.89 11.05
CA ILE A 113 10.36 8.12 9.96
C ILE A 113 11.83 8.49 9.88
N ILE A 114 12.70 7.50 10.10
CA ILE A 114 14.15 7.66 10.16
C ILE A 114 14.74 6.94 8.95
N GLU A 115 15.38 7.67 8.04
CA GLU A 115 16.11 7.08 6.93
C GLU A 115 17.61 7.03 7.25
N ALA A 116 18.17 5.83 7.18
CA ALA A 116 19.56 5.57 7.53
C ALA A 116 20.29 4.76 6.45
N ARG A 117 21.59 4.97 6.26
CA ARG A 117 22.39 4.17 5.32
C ARG A 117 22.49 2.71 5.77
N ASN A 118 22.66 2.49 7.07
CA ASN A 118 22.89 1.18 7.69
C ASN A 118 21.85 0.86 8.77
N PRO A 119 20.54 0.75 8.44
CA PRO A 119 19.50 0.52 9.45
C PRO A 119 19.61 -0.84 10.13
N GLN A 120 20.24 -1.83 9.47
CA GLN A 120 20.38 -3.18 10.00
C GLN A 120 21.19 -3.23 11.30
N LEU A 121 22.12 -2.28 11.52
CA LEU A 121 22.90 -2.19 12.76
C LEU A 121 22.01 -1.98 13.98
N VAL A 122 20.91 -1.25 13.84
CA VAL A 122 19.95 -1.01 14.92
C VAL A 122 19.12 -2.27 15.18
N ILE A 123 18.75 -2.99 14.13
CA ILE A 123 17.93 -4.22 14.24
C ILE A 123 18.76 -5.34 14.88
N MET A 124 20.04 -5.49 14.49
CA MET A 124 20.94 -6.53 15.00
C MET A 124 21.28 -6.37 16.49
N ARG A 125 21.32 -5.14 17.00
CA ARG A 125 21.64 -4.85 18.41
C ARG A 125 20.45 -5.00 19.36
N GLY A 126 19.32 -5.53 18.88
CA GLY A 126 18.05 -5.53 19.60
C GLY A 126 17.41 -4.16 19.52
N THR A 127 16.12 -4.09 19.22
CA THR A 127 15.37 -2.84 18.95
C THR A 127 15.22 -1.90 20.16
N GLU A 128 16.07 -2.04 21.17
CA GLU A 128 16.16 -1.25 22.39
C GLU A 128 16.34 0.25 22.08
N ALA A 129 17.22 0.61 21.15
CA ALA A 129 17.38 2.00 20.73
C ALA A 129 16.08 2.61 20.18
N LEU A 130 15.26 1.82 19.47
CA LEU A 130 13.94 2.27 18.99
C LEU A 130 12.94 2.40 20.14
N ARG A 131 12.96 1.48 21.11
CA ARG A 131 12.14 1.59 22.32
C ARG A 131 12.51 2.81 23.15
N GLU A 132 13.80 3.12 23.25
CA GLU A 132 14.29 4.29 23.97
C GLU A 132 13.88 5.59 23.30
N ILE A 133 13.99 5.69 21.97
CA ILE A 133 13.43 6.82 21.20
C ILE A 133 11.94 6.99 21.52
N GLN A 134 11.17 5.89 21.48
CA GLN A 134 9.74 5.96 21.78
C GLN A 134 9.45 6.35 23.23
N LYS A 135 10.27 5.91 24.19
CA LYS A 135 10.11 6.24 25.60
C LYS A 135 10.41 7.71 25.88
N VAL A 136 11.49 8.24 25.31
CA VAL A 136 11.92 9.64 25.54
C VAL A 136 11.05 10.61 24.76
N THR A 137 10.89 10.38 23.46
CA THR A 137 10.26 11.34 22.55
C THR A 137 8.75 11.16 22.46
N ARG A 138 8.24 9.98 22.85
CA ARG A 138 6.85 9.54 22.67
C ARG A 138 6.38 9.54 21.21
N TRP A 139 7.29 9.67 20.26
CA TRP A 139 7.05 9.37 18.85
C TRP A 139 7.32 7.91 18.58
N LYS A 140 6.50 7.27 17.73
CA LYS A 140 6.73 5.87 17.33
C LYS A 140 7.78 5.83 16.20
N PRO A 141 9.00 5.31 16.42
CA PRO A 141 10.02 5.33 15.39
C PRO A 141 9.80 4.26 14.32
N ARG A 142 10.06 4.63 13.07
CA ARG A 142 10.10 3.73 11.92
C ARG A 142 11.40 3.92 11.18
N LEU A 143 12.26 2.90 11.26
CA LEU A 143 13.58 2.92 10.64
C LEU A 143 13.52 2.31 9.24
N PHE A 144 14.02 3.05 8.25
CA PHE A 144 14.11 2.65 6.85
C PHE A 144 15.54 2.79 6.33
N ARG A 145 15.85 2.02 5.29
CA ARG A 145 17.08 2.20 4.53
C ARG A 145 16.93 3.43 3.65
N ALA A 146 17.87 4.37 3.77
CA ALA A 146 17.96 5.52 2.89
C ALA A 146 18.21 5.03 1.44
N PRO A 147 17.47 5.55 0.45
CA PRO A 147 17.65 5.13 -0.92
C PRO A 147 19.01 5.59 -1.45
N ALA A 148 19.65 4.78 -2.30
CA ALA A 148 20.91 5.14 -2.94
C ALA A 148 20.74 6.33 -3.91
N LEU A 149 19.57 6.42 -4.54
CA LEU A 149 19.17 7.52 -5.41
C LEU A 149 17.91 8.19 -4.83
N PRO A 150 17.91 9.52 -4.65
CA PRO A 150 16.72 10.22 -4.22
C PRO A 150 15.62 10.13 -5.29
N SER A 151 14.37 10.00 -4.85
CA SER A 151 13.21 9.92 -5.73
C SER A 151 12.27 11.10 -5.49
N TYR A 152 12.11 11.97 -6.50
CA TYR A 152 11.16 13.08 -6.46
C TYR A 152 9.72 12.61 -6.27
N THR A 153 9.38 11.45 -6.85
CA THR A 153 8.06 10.81 -6.73
C THR A 153 7.76 10.43 -5.28
N ILE A 154 8.70 9.79 -4.58
CA ILE A 154 8.54 9.43 -3.17
C ILE A 154 8.42 10.68 -2.30
N THR A 155 9.27 11.70 -2.54
CA THR A 155 9.19 12.98 -1.82
C THR A 155 7.84 13.66 -2.01
N ALA A 156 7.28 13.67 -3.22
CA ALA A 156 5.96 14.24 -3.50
C ALA A 156 4.85 13.50 -2.72
N ILE A 157 4.89 12.17 -2.68
CA ILE A 157 3.91 11.37 -1.95
C ILE A 157 4.00 11.60 -0.44
N ARG A 158 5.22 11.66 0.10
CA ARG A 158 5.45 12.01 1.51
C ARG A 158 4.84 13.35 1.85
N HIS A 159 5.03 14.34 0.98
CA HIS A 159 4.43 15.66 1.15
C HIS A 159 2.89 15.62 1.08
N LEU A 160 2.29 14.81 0.20
CA LEU A 160 0.84 14.58 0.18
C LEU A 160 0.35 13.98 1.51
N TYR A 161 1.06 13.00 2.05
CA TYR A 161 0.77 12.40 3.36
C TYR A 161 1.06 13.32 4.55
N GLY A 162 1.64 14.51 4.33
CA GLY A 162 2.02 15.43 5.39
C GLY A 162 3.27 14.98 6.18
N GLN A 163 4.02 14.04 5.62
CA GLN A 163 5.30 13.56 6.14
C GLN A 163 6.39 14.55 5.74
N THR A 164 6.79 15.40 6.69
CA THR A 164 7.76 16.47 6.45
C THR A 164 8.87 16.45 7.50
N PRO A 165 10.00 17.13 7.27
CA PRO A 165 11.01 17.36 8.30
C PRO A 165 10.45 18.09 9.53
N ALA A 166 11.27 18.15 10.59
CA ALA A 166 10.96 18.83 11.84
C ALA A 166 10.57 20.30 11.64
N ARG A 167 9.52 20.74 12.31
CA ARG A 167 9.14 22.15 12.42
C ARG A 167 10.08 22.89 13.38
N PRO A 168 10.31 24.20 13.17
CA PRO A 168 10.92 25.05 14.18
C PRO A 168 10.06 25.04 15.45
N CYS A 169 10.69 24.91 16.62
CA CYS A 169 10.04 25.18 17.91
C CYS A 169 9.54 26.63 17.91
N GLU A 170 8.45 26.90 18.64
CA GLU A 170 7.92 28.24 18.78
C GLU A 170 8.89 29.13 19.55
N GLU A 171 9.81 29.76 18.84
CA GLU A 171 10.55 30.93 19.28
C GLU A 171 10.12 32.11 18.40
N GLY A 172 9.65 33.17 19.06
CA GLY A 172 8.99 34.31 18.44
C GLY A 172 9.79 34.96 17.32
N GLY A 173 9.06 35.48 16.33
CA GLY A 173 9.59 36.32 15.26
C GLY A 173 9.92 35.55 13.98
N VAL A 174 8.92 35.37 13.12
CA VAL A 174 8.85 35.68 11.67
C VAL A 174 7.45 35.16 11.25
N GLU A 175 6.43 36.02 11.29
CA GLU A 175 5.03 35.59 11.43
C GLU A 175 4.31 35.22 10.11
N GLU A 176 4.57 35.86 8.98
CA GLU A 176 3.66 35.70 7.83
C GLU A 176 3.95 34.48 6.93
N GLY A 177 5.22 34.20 6.63
CA GLY A 177 5.62 33.05 5.79
C GLY A 177 5.52 31.71 6.53
N ARG A 178 5.92 31.68 7.81
CA ARG A 178 5.88 30.48 8.67
C ARG A 178 4.45 30.03 8.98
N ASN A 179 3.50 30.96 9.06
CA ASN A 179 2.10 30.63 9.32
C ASN A 179 1.41 29.93 8.15
N ARG A 180 1.74 30.26 6.89
CA ARG A 180 1.15 29.61 5.72
C ARG A 180 1.54 28.13 5.62
N GLU A 181 2.84 27.83 5.74
CA GLU A 181 3.34 26.45 5.69
C GLU A 181 2.84 25.60 6.86
N LYS A 182 2.84 26.16 8.09
CA LYS A 182 2.25 25.52 9.27
C LYS A 182 0.77 25.17 9.05
N ASN A 183 -0.01 26.11 8.49
CA ASN A 183 -1.43 25.92 8.20
C ASN A 183 -1.66 24.86 7.12
N GLU A 184 -0.82 24.80 6.08
CA GLU A 184 -0.93 23.82 5.02
C GLU A 184 -0.66 22.39 5.52
N ILE A 185 0.42 22.19 6.29
CA ILE A 185 0.75 20.88 6.85
C ILE A 185 -0.33 20.44 7.86
N ALA A 186 -0.88 21.36 8.66
CA ALA A 186 -1.99 21.06 9.57
C ALA A 186 -3.25 20.63 8.79
N LYS A 187 -3.56 21.32 7.68
CA LYS A 187 -4.69 20.96 6.79
C LYS A 187 -4.51 19.56 6.19
N LYS A 188 -3.31 19.22 5.71
CA LYS A 188 -2.99 17.87 5.18
C LYS A 188 -3.11 16.79 6.25
N THR A 189 -2.56 17.04 7.43
CA THR A 189 -2.64 16.13 8.58
C THR A 189 -4.09 15.84 8.95
N LYS A 190 -4.91 16.90 9.08
CA LYS A 190 -6.34 16.77 9.37
C LYS A 190 -7.08 16.00 8.29
N LYS A 191 -6.78 16.27 7.00
CA LYS A 191 -7.36 15.55 5.87
C LYS A 191 -7.02 14.06 5.93
N ARG A 192 -5.75 13.70 6.13
CA ARG A 192 -5.31 12.30 6.20
C ARG A 192 -5.95 11.56 7.37
N ARG A 193 -6.05 12.18 8.56
CA ARG A 193 -6.77 11.59 9.71
C ARG A 193 -8.24 11.34 9.38
N LYS A 194 -8.92 12.32 8.76
CA LYS A 194 -10.32 12.15 8.33
C LYS A 194 -10.47 10.96 7.39
N ILE A 195 -9.62 10.86 6.37
CA ILE A 195 -9.64 9.74 5.40
C ILE A 195 -9.45 8.39 6.12
N LEU A 196 -8.41 8.28 6.96
CA LEU A 196 -8.15 7.06 7.72
C LEU A 196 -9.32 6.67 8.63
N ASN A 197 -9.96 7.67 9.26
CA ASN A 197 -11.13 7.45 10.11
C ASN A 197 -12.34 6.98 9.30
N THR A 198 -12.65 7.61 8.17
CA THR A 198 -13.73 7.20 7.27
C THR A 198 -13.51 5.77 6.77
N ILE A 199 -12.30 5.44 6.31
CA ILE A 199 -11.95 4.08 5.86
C ILE A 199 -12.19 3.09 6.99
N GLY A 200 -11.70 3.40 8.19
CA GLY A 200 -11.87 2.51 9.33
C GLY A 200 -13.33 2.30 9.73
N GLN A 201 -14.14 3.34 9.74
CA GLN A 201 -15.58 3.20 9.97
C GLN A 201 -16.25 2.29 8.94
N ARG A 202 -15.85 2.36 7.67
CA ARG A 202 -16.34 1.45 6.62
C ARG A 202 -15.90 0.01 6.85
N VAL A 203 -14.63 -0.24 7.16
CA VAL A 203 -14.06 -1.58 7.37
C VAL A 203 -14.65 -2.27 8.61
N PHE A 204 -14.84 -1.52 9.69
CA PHE A 204 -15.26 -2.06 10.98
C PHE A 204 -16.76 -1.93 11.26
N ARG A 205 -17.58 -1.50 10.28
CA ARG A 205 -19.04 -1.46 10.45
C ARG A 205 -19.59 -2.83 10.85
N ASP A 206 -20.69 -2.81 11.58
CA ASP A 206 -21.43 -4.03 11.86
C ASP A 206 -22.05 -4.56 10.56
N ARG A 207 -22.07 -5.89 10.40
CA ARG A 207 -22.71 -6.53 9.25
C ARG A 207 -24.22 -6.36 9.34
N PHE A 208 -24.85 -6.06 8.22
CA PHE A 208 -26.31 -6.06 8.15
C PHE A 208 -26.86 -7.49 8.10
N LEU A 209 -26.17 -8.37 7.36
CA LEU A 209 -26.52 -9.78 7.23
C LEU A 209 -25.53 -10.66 8.01
N GLU A 210 -26.04 -11.52 8.89
CA GLU A 210 -25.18 -12.43 9.67
C GLU A 210 -24.57 -13.54 8.80
N ILE A 211 -25.31 -13.97 7.78
CA ILE A 211 -24.98 -15.09 6.89
C ILE A 211 -24.58 -14.53 5.52
N ILE A 212 -23.47 -15.04 4.99
CA ILE A 212 -23.07 -14.84 3.60
C ILE A 212 -23.69 -15.97 2.78
N ASP A 213 -24.67 -15.64 1.94
CA ASP A 213 -25.40 -16.63 1.13
C ASP A 213 -24.89 -16.73 -0.31
N SER A 214 -24.19 -15.70 -0.79
CA SER A 214 -23.74 -15.59 -2.17
C SER A 214 -22.39 -14.88 -2.28
N ILE A 215 -21.55 -15.37 -3.19
CA ILE A 215 -20.26 -14.80 -3.55
C ILE A 215 -20.22 -14.75 -5.08
N THR A 216 -20.06 -13.57 -5.65
CA THR A 216 -20.08 -13.34 -7.10
C THR A 216 -18.80 -12.64 -7.55
N VAL A 217 -18.30 -13.02 -8.71
CA VAL A 217 -17.19 -12.33 -9.39
C VAL A 217 -17.71 -11.80 -10.73
N THR A 218 -17.61 -10.49 -10.94
CA THR A 218 -18.02 -9.83 -12.18
C THR A 218 -16.82 -9.21 -12.87
N PHE A 219 -16.55 -9.63 -14.10
CA PHE A 219 -15.49 -9.05 -14.93
C PHE A 219 -16.03 -7.80 -15.62
N LEU A 220 -15.55 -6.62 -15.20
CA LEU A 220 -15.89 -5.32 -15.78
C LEU A 220 -14.91 -4.91 -16.89
N GLY A 221 -13.76 -5.58 -16.98
CA GLY A 221 -12.77 -5.47 -18.03
C GLY A 221 -11.64 -6.49 -17.84
N GLY A 222 -10.78 -6.64 -18.85
CA GLY A 222 -9.66 -7.59 -18.83
C GLY A 222 -10.03 -9.06 -19.09
N ALA A 223 -11.30 -9.38 -19.40
CA ALA A 223 -11.71 -10.72 -19.79
C ALA A 223 -11.76 -10.85 -21.33
N LEU A 224 -11.11 -11.88 -21.87
CA LEU A 224 -10.97 -12.12 -23.32
C LEU A 224 -10.26 -10.97 -24.09
N GLN A 225 -9.41 -10.21 -23.41
CA GLN A 225 -8.64 -9.10 -23.96
C GLN A 225 -7.48 -8.76 -23.02
N VAL A 226 -6.48 -8.02 -23.51
CA VAL A 226 -5.49 -7.32 -22.68
C VAL A 226 -5.89 -5.84 -22.56
N GLY A 227 -5.75 -5.27 -21.37
CA GLY A 227 -6.12 -3.89 -21.09
C GLY A 227 -7.40 -3.76 -20.24
N ARG A 228 -7.48 -2.63 -19.54
CA ARG A 228 -8.61 -2.21 -18.69
C ARG A 228 -9.06 -3.27 -17.67
N SER A 229 -8.12 -3.95 -17.03
CA SER A 229 -8.40 -4.94 -15.99
C SER A 229 -9.21 -4.33 -14.87
N ALA A 230 -10.36 -4.94 -14.57
CA ALA A 230 -11.27 -4.54 -13.50
C ALA A 230 -12.21 -5.70 -13.17
N VAL A 231 -12.11 -6.23 -11.96
CA VAL A 231 -12.89 -7.38 -11.48
C VAL A 231 -13.58 -7.03 -10.17
N LEU A 232 -14.90 -7.11 -10.13
CA LEU A 232 -15.68 -6.86 -8.92
C LEU A 232 -15.93 -8.17 -8.18
N VAL A 233 -15.45 -8.27 -6.95
CA VAL A 233 -15.75 -9.36 -6.00
C VAL A 233 -16.84 -8.86 -5.06
N SER A 234 -17.99 -9.54 -5.05
CA SER A 234 -19.15 -9.14 -4.26
C SER A 234 -19.63 -10.28 -3.37
N THR A 235 -19.96 -9.94 -2.13
CA THR A 235 -20.83 -10.74 -1.26
C THR A 235 -22.19 -10.04 -1.18
N ASN A 236 -23.09 -10.56 -0.35
CA ASN A 236 -24.32 -9.88 0.02
C ASN A 236 -24.11 -8.68 0.98
N GLU A 237 -22.90 -8.50 1.53
CA GLU A 237 -22.55 -7.41 2.48
C GLU A 237 -21.51 -6.43 1.90
N SER A 238 -20.59 -6.92 1.07
CA SER A 238 -19.40 -6.17 0.67
C SER A 238 -19.12 -6.23 -0.82
N ARG A 239 -18.53 -5.16 -1.37
CA ARG A 239 -18.08 -5.06 -2.77
C ARG A 239 -16.65 -4.55 -2.83
N VAL A 240 -15.77 -5.34 -3.46
CA VAL A 240 -14.35 -5.03 -3.61
C VAL A 240 -13.98 -5.06 -5.08
N LEU A 241 -13.44 -3.95 -5.58
CA LEU A 241 -12.94 -3.87 -6.95
C LEU A 241 -11.46 -4.25 -6.96
N VAL A 242 -11.08 -5.20 -7.81
CA VAL A 242 -9.70 -5.63 -8.03
C VAL A 242 -9.25 -5.10 -9.38
N ASP A 243 -8.23 -4.25 -9.35
CA ASP A 243 -7.75 -3.42 -10.46
C ASP A 243 -8.80 -2.46 -11.04
N CYS A 244 -8.33 -1.38 -11.63
CA CYS A 244 -9.11 -0.36 -12.31
C CYS A 244 -8.25 0.29 -13.39
N GLY A 245 -8.02 -0.46 -14.47
CA GLY A 245 -7.10 -0.08 -15.53
C GLY A 245 -7.70 0.64 -16.72
N ILE A 246 -6.83 1.06 -17.65
CA ILE A 246 -7.20 1.53 -19.00
C ILE A 246 -6.67 0.58 -20.08
N ASN A 247 -7.28 0.58 -21.26
CA ASN A 247 -6.67 0.04 -22.47
C ASN A 247 -6.09 1.20 -23.29
N PRO A 248 -4.77 1.43 -23.25
CA PRO A 248 -4.15 2.55 -23.96
C PRO A 248 -4.15 2.38 -25.48
N GLY A 249 -4.34 1.16 -25.99
CA GLY A 249 -4.41 0.87 -27.42
C GLY A 249 -5.82 1.02 -28.02
N ALA A 250 -6.83 1.27 -27.19
CA ALA A 250 -8.21 1.38 -27.66
C ALA A 250 -8.47 2.71 -28.38
N ALA A 251 -9.08 2.63 -29.57
CA ALA A 251 -9.48 3.81 -30.35
C ALA A 251 -10.73 4.52 -29.78
N HIS A 252 -11.58 3.78 -29.04
CA HIS A 252 -12.84 4.30 -28.49
C HIS A 252 -12.89 4.21 -26.96
N PRO A 253 -13.43 5.22 -26.26
CA PRO A 253 -13.61 5.20 -24.80
C PRO A 253 -14.33 3.96 -24.24
N SER A 254 -15.33 3.45 -24.95
CA SER A 254 -16.09 2.24 -24.55
C SER A 254 -15.24 0.96 -24.54
N LEU A 255 -14.11 0.96 -25.23
CA LEU A 255 -13.11 -0.11 -25.24
C LEU A 255 -11.88 0.24 -24.38
N ALA A 256 -11.68 1.53 -24.10
CA ALA A 256 -10.57 2.03 -23.29
C ALA A 256 -10.79 1.82 -21.79
N TYR A 257 -12.04 1.83 -21.33
CA TYR A 257 -12.36 1.89 -19.89
C TYR A 257 -13.16 0.67 -19.40
N PRO A 258 -13.12 0.38 -18.09
CA PRO A 258 -13.98 -0.62 -17.46
C PRO A 258 -15.47 -0.32 -17.65
N ARG A 259 -16.29 -1.36 -17.69
CA ARG A 259 -17.76 -1.30 -17.89
C ARG A 259 -18.51 -0.90 -16.61
N PHE A 260 -18.25 0.30 -16.10
CA PHE A 260 -18.98 0.88 -14.96
C PHE A 260 -20.40 1.35 -15.31
N ASP A 261 -20.80 1.22 -16.58
CA ASP A 261 -22.19 1.31 -17.04
C ASP A 261 -23.01 0.04 -16.69
N TYR A 262 -22.38 -0.99 -16.13
CA TYR A 262 -23.05 -2.17 -15.60
C TYR A 262 -23.94 -1.82 -14.39
N ALA A 263 -25.22 -2.21 -14.45
CA ALA A 263 -26.21 -1.88 -13.42
C ALA A 263 -25.89 -2.43 -12.02
N GLY A 264 -25.04 -3.47 -11.91
CA GLY A 264 -24.62 -4.03 -10.62
C GLY A 264 -23.38 -3.35 -10.01
N PHE A 265 -22.90 -2.24 -10.60
CA PHE A 265 -21.79 -1.46 -10.06
C PHE A 265 -22.28 -0.10 -9.55
N SER A 266 -21.90 0.25 -8.32
CA SER A 266 -22.15 1.56 -7.71
C SER A 266 -20.94 1.96 -6.88
N LEU A 267 -20.53 3.23 -6.96
CA LEU A 267 -19.42 3.77 -6.16
C LEU A 267 -19.78 3.91 -4.68
N ASP A 268 -21.05 4.16 -4.38
CA ASP A 268 -21.54 4.35 -3.00
C ASP A 268 -21.43 3.06 -2.19
N ASP A 269 -21.62 1.92 -2.85
CA ASP A 269 -21.57 0.59 -2.24
C ASP A 269 -20.17 -0.04 -2.31
N LEU A 270 -19.17 0.66 -2.86
CA LEU A 270 -17.82 0.12 -3.04
C LEU A 270 -17.01 0.24 -1.74
N ASP A 271 -16.63 -0.89 -1.15
CA ASP A 271 -15.90 -0.92 0.11
C ASP A 271 -14.42 -0.63 -0.05
N ALA A 272 -13.82 -1.16 -1.11
CA ALA A 272 -12.38 -1.11 -1.31
C ALA A 272 -12.02 -1.27 -2.78
N VAL A 273 -10.90 -0.69 -3.16
CA VAL A 273 -10.19 -1.03 -4.39
C VAL A 273 -8.88 -1.72 -4.03
N VAL A 274 -8.52 -2.80 -4.71
CA VAL A 274 -7.23 -3.49 -4.57
C VAL A 274 -6.48 -3.37 -5.88
N ILE A 275 -5.28 -2.79 -5.86
CA ILE A 275 -4.42 -2.68 -7.04
C ILE A 275 -3.30 -3.71 -6.94
N THR A 276 -3.24 -4.62 -7.90
CA THR A 276 -2.23 -5.69 -7.95
C THR A 276 -0.85 -5.12 -8.23
N HIS A 277 -0.74 -4.22 -9.21
CA HIS A 277 0.51 -3.60 -9.61
C HIS A 277 0.30 -2.29 -10.36
N ALA A 278 1.39 -1.57 -10.65
CA ALA A 278 1.35 -0.19 -11.10
C ALA A 278 1.13 0.01 -12.61
N HIS A 279 1.03 -1.04 -13.44
CA HIS A 279 0.79 -0.82 -14.87
C HIS A 279 -0.56 -0.15 -15.12
N LEU A 280 -0.61 0.70 -16.16
CA LEU A 280 -1.79 1.53 -16.44
C LEU A 280 -3.03 0.71 -16.80
N ASP A 281 -2.85 -0.48 -17.34
CA ASP A 281 -3.93 -1.43 -17.59
C ASP A 281 -4.48 -2.14 -16.35
N HIS A 282 -3.92 -1.84 -15.17
CA HIS A 282 -4.42 -2.29 -13.87
C HIS A 282 -4.76 -1.14 -12.92
N CYS A 283 -4.18 0.05 -13.07
CA CYS A 283 -4.45 1.19 -12.18
C CYS A 283 -4.81 2.50 -12.89
N GLY A 284 -4.75 2.55 -14.22
CA GLY A 284 -4.82 3.78 -15.01
C GLY A 284 -6.16 4.50 -14.96
N PHE A 285 -7.24 3.83 -14.56
CA PHE A 285 -8.58 4.40 -14.44
C PHE A 285 -9.00 4.65 -12.99
N LEU A 286 -8.16 4.27 -12.01
CA LEU A 286 -8.39 4.51 -10.59
C LEU A 286 -8.75 5.96 -10.24
N PRO A 287 -8.05 7.01 -10.76
CA PRO A 287 -8.37 8.39 -10.41
C PRO A 287 -9.78 8.82 -10.79
N VAL A 288 -10.36 8.18 -11.82
CA VAL A 288 -11.73 8.47 -12.26
C VAL A 288 -12.73 8.12 -11.16
N LEU A 289 -12.49 7.07 -10.37
CA LEU A 289 -13.36 6.72 -9.24
C LEU A 289 -13.45 7.89 -8.24
N PHE A 290 -12.32 8.52 -7.92
CA PHE A 290 -12.25 9.65 -6.99
C PHE A 290 -12.87 10.92 -7.57
N LYS A 291 -12.66 11.17 -8.86
CA LYS A 291 -13.34 12.26 -9.59
C LYS A 291 -14.86 12.16 -9.47
N TYR A 292 -15.40 10.94 -9.47
CA TYR A 292 -16.85 10.67 -9.38
C TYR A 292 -17.34 10.35 -7.96
N GLY A 293 -16.53 10.59 -6.93
CA GLY A 293 -16.99 10.58 -5.53
C GLY A 293 -16.67 9.33 -4.71
N TYR A 294 -15.82 8.43 -5.21
CA TYR A 294 -15.28 7.36 -4.36
C TYR A 294 -14.41 7.93 -3.24
N GLU A 295 -14.71 7.58 -1.99
CA GLU A 295 -13.97 8.03 -0.79
C GLU A 295 -13.39 6.84 0.01
N GLY A 296 -13.39 5.64 -0.57
CA GLY A 296 -12.90 4.43 0.08
C GLY A 296 -11.39 4.20 -0.06
N PRO A 297 -10.85 3.15 0.59
CA PRO A 297 -9.45 2.78 0.55
C PRO A 297 -9.00 2.17 -0.78
N VAL A 298 -7.74 2.41 -1.12
CA VAL A 298 -7.01 1.67 -2.16
C VAL A 298 -5.91 0.83 -1.51
N TYR A 299 -6.04 -0.49 -1.54
CA TYR A 299 -5.02 -1.40 -1.01
C TYR A 299 -4.07 -1.83 -2.12
N CYS A 300 -2.77 -1.71 -1.87
CA CYS A 300 -1.71 -2.17 -2.76
C CYS A 300 -0.42 -2.36 -1.96
N THR A 301 0.68 -2.74 -2.61
CA THR A 301 1.98 -2.80 -1.94
C THR A 301 2.62 -1.42 -1.82
N GLU A 302 3.56 -1.29 -0.89
CA GLU A 302 4.32 -0.03 -0.68
C GLU A 302 5.01 0.48 -1.97
N PRO A 303 5.68 -0.36 -2.80
CA PRO A 303 6.27 0.10 -4.06
C PRO A 303 5.25 0.46 -5.15
N THR A 304 4.06 -0.13 -5.15
CA THR A 304 3.02 0.16 -6.15
C THR A 304 2.55 1.61 -6.06
N VAL A 305 2.47 2.21 -4.87
CA VAL A 305 2.02 3.61 -4.69
C VAL A 305 2.86 4.62 -5.49
N PRO A 306 4.20 4.71 -5.32
CA PRO A 306 5.02 5.64 -6.10
C PRO A 306 5.05 5.32 -7.60
N LEU A 307 5.07 4.05 -7.98
CA LEU A 307 5.07 3.66 -9.40
C LEU A 307 3.75 4.06 -10.07
N MET A 308 2.62 3.83 -9.40
CA MET A 308 1.30 4.24 -9.86
C MET A 308 1.21 5.77 -10.00
N TYR A 309 1.66 6.53 -8.99
CA TYR A 309 1.69 8.00 -9.08
C TYR A 309 2.55 8.50 -10.26
N LEU A 310 3.72 7.90 -10.47
CA LEU A 310 4.61 8.22 -11.57
C LEU A 310 3.94 7.98 -12.92
N LEU A 311 3.37 6.79 -13.14
CA LEU A 311 2.78 6.39 -14.42
C LEU A 311 1.50 7.17 -14.73
N LEU A 312 0.66 7.44 -13.72
CA LEU A 312 -0.54 8.27 -13.89
C LEU A 312 -0.18 9.72 -14.24
N LYS A 313 0.88 10.27 -13.64
CA LYS A 313 1.37 11.61 -13.97
C LYS A 313 1.95 11.67 -15.38
N ASP A 314 2.72 10.66 -15.78
CA ASP A 314 3.25 10.55 -17.15
C ASP A 314 2.13 10.45 -18.18
N TYR A 315 1.09 9.64 -17.90
CA TYR A 315 -0.10 9.55 -18.74
C TYR A 315 -0.75 10.92 -18.99
N LEU A 316 -0.92 11.74 -17.94
CA LEU A 316 -1.45 13.10 -18.07
C LEU A 316 -0.55 14.01 -18.92
N GLU A 317 0.77 13.90 -18.74
CA GLU A 317 1.74 14.69 -19.49
C GLU A 317 1.76 14.32 -20.98
N VAL A 318 1.75 13.02 -21.30
CA VAL A 318 1.68 12.51 -22.68
C VAL A 318 0.36 12.92 -23.34
N ALA A 319 -0.77 12.78 -22.65
CA ALA A 319 -2.07 13.21 -23.13
C ALA A 319 -2.06 14.71 -23.48
N ARG A 320 -1.52 15.55 -22.58
CA ARG A 320 -1.39 17.00 -22.81
C ARG A 320 -0.51 17.31 -24.03
N ARG A 321 0.65 16.65 -24.16
CA ARG A 321 1.57 16.86 -25.29
C ARG A 321 0.96 16.45 -26.63
N ARG A 322 0.07 15.45 -26.62
CA ARG A 322 -0.68 15.00 -27.80
C ARG A 322 -1.96 15.81 -28.09
N GLY A 323 -2.31 16.77 -27.22
CA GLY A 323 -3.57 17.51 -27.33
C GLY A 323 -4.82 16.66 -27.07
N VAL A 324 -4.68 15.54 -26.35
CA VAL A 324 -5.77 14.64 -26.00
C VAL A 324 -6.24 14.94 -24.58
N TYR A 325 -7.56 14.97 -24.38
CA TYR A 325 -8.15 15.17 -23.05
C TYR A 325 -8.08 13.86 -22.24
N ALA A 326 -7.45 13.91 -21.06
CA ALA A 326 -7.42 12.79 -20.13
C ALA A 326 -8.73 12.73 -19.30
N PRO A 327 -9.20 11.54 -18.91
CA PRO A 327 -10.46 11.39 -18.16
C PRO A 327 -10.41 11.96 -16.73
N PHE A 328 -9.22 12.28 -16.22
CA PHE A 328 -8.98 12.79 -14.88
C PHE A 328 -7.87 13.85 -14.88
N THR A 329 -7.72 14.53 -13.74
CA THR A 329 -6.75 15.58 -13.47
C THR A 329 -5.67 15.10 -12.49
N ILE A 330 -4.63 15.92 -12.27
CA ILE A 330 -3.61 15.62 -11.26
C ILE A 330 -4.21 15.63 -9.84
N GLN A 331 -5.24 16.44 -9.58
CA GLN A 331 -5.92 16.47 -8.29
C GLN A 331 -6.61 15.15 -7.99
N ASP A 332 -7.22 14.52 -9.00
CA ASP A 332 -7.87 13.21 -8.86
C ASP A 332 -6.83 12.11 -8.58
N VAL A 333 -5.65 12.19 -9.21
CA VAL A 333 -4.53 11.29 -8.94
C VAL A 333 -4.04 11.45 -7.51
N GLU A 334 -3.82 12.69 -7.05
CA GLU A 334 -3.39 12.97 -5.69
C GLU A 334 -4.43 12.51 -4.65
N GLU A 335 -5.73 12.65 -4.95
CA GLU A 335 -6.80 12.11 -4.10
C GLU A 335 -6.73 10.59 -4.01
N ALA A 336 -6.51 9.89 -5.12
CA ALA A 336 -6.33 8.44 -5.12
C ALA A 336 -5.13 7.99 -4.27
N ILE A 337 -3.99 8.71 -4.40
CA ILE A 337 -2.81 8.44 -3.57
C ILE A 337 -3.10 8.69 -2.08
N LEU A 338 -3.85 9.74 -1.74
CA LEU A 338 -4.30 10.05 -0.38
C LEU A 338 -5.23 8.98 0.21
N HIS A 339 -5.82 8.11 -0.59
CA HIS A 339 -6.63 6.98 -0.15
C HIS A 339 -5.88 5.64 -0.20
N CYS A 340 -4.62 5.64 -0.65
CA CYS A 340 -3.79 4.44 -0.63
C CYS A 340 -3.43 4.01 0.80
N ILE A 341 -3.62 2.73 1.08
CA ILE A 341 -3.24 2.01 2.30
C ILE A 341 -2.25 0.91 1.89
N PRO A 342 -0.92 1.18 1.92
CA PRO A 342 0.07 0.22 1.49
C PRO A 342 0.19 -0.95 2.48
N LEU A 343 0.24 -2.16 1.95
CA LEU A 343 0.35 -3.41 2.69
C LEU A 343 1.69 -4.09 2.41
N ARG A 344 2.23 -4.77 3.42
CA ARG A 344 3.36 -5.69 3.24
C ARG A 344 2.83 -7.04 2.79
N TYR A 345 3.63 -7.74 1.98
CA TYR A 345 3.32 -9.12 1.62
C TYR A 345 3.08 -10.00 2.86
N GLY A 346 2.14 -10.94 2.75
CA GLY A 346 1.78 -11.86 3.83
C GLY A 346 1.03 -11.23 5.01
N THR A 347 0.74 -9.93 4.98
CA THR A 347 -0.03 -9.28 6.04
C THR A 347 -1.52 -9.48 5.80
N VAL A 348 -2.19 -10.21 6.70
CA VAL A 348 -3.65 -10.35 6.69
C VAL A 348 -4.30 -9.08 7.23
N VAL A 349 -5.23 -8.50 6.47
CA VAL A 349 -5.88 -7.22 6.79
C VAL A 349 -7.39 -7.34 6.55
N ASP A 350 -8.22 -6.91 7.49
CA ASP A 350 -9.66 -6.76 7.27
C ASP A 350 -9.88 -5.57 6.32
N ILE A 351 -10.51 -5.79 5.16
CA ILE A 351 -10.78 -4.74 4.15
C ILE A 351 -12.27 -4.42 4.01
N ALA A 352 -13.12 -5.31 4.52
CA ALA A 352 -14.55 -5.15 4.70
C ALA A 352 -14.99 -6.03 5.91
N PRO A 353 -16.23 -5.92 6.40
CA PRO A 353 -16.69 -6.67 7.57
C PRO A 353 -16.54 -8.21 7.45
N ASP A 354 -16.63 -8.74 6.24
CA ASP A 354 -16.61 -10.16 5.91
C ASP A 354 -15.47 -10.56 4.95
N ILE A 355 -14.57 -9.64 4.58
CA ILE A 355 -13.46 -9.92 3.65
C ILE A 355 -12.12 -9.53 4.28
N LYS A 356 -11.19 -10.49 4.31
CA LYS A 356 -9.78 -10.22 4.61
C LYS A 356 -8.93 -10.34 3.35
N LEU A 357 -7.98 -9.45 3.20
CA LEU A 357 -7.01 -9.41 2.11
C LEU A 357 -5.63 -9.84 2.60
N THR A 358 -4.93 -10.61 1.79
CA THR A 358 -3.49 -10.82 1.88
C THR A 358 -2.85 -10.65 0.51
N LEU A 359 -1.77 -9.86 0.42
CA LEU A 359 -1.00 -9.71 -0.80
C LEU A 359 0.20 -10.66 -0.80
N TYR A 360 0.46 -11.33 -1.92
CA TYR A 360 1.62 -12.21 -2.12
C TYR A 360 2.44 -11.77 -3.34
N ASN A 361 3.76 -11.97 -3.34
CA ASN A 361 4.61 -11.58 -4.47
C ASN A 361 4.16 -12.26 -5.78
N ALA A 362 3.92 -11.46 -6.83
CA ALA A 362 3.57 -11.95 -8.16
C ALA A 362 4.79 -12.17 -9.08
N GLY A 363 5.96 -11.62 -8.74
CA GLY A 363 7.19 -11.76 -9.53
C GLY A 363 7.19 -11.01 -10.88
N HIS A 364 6.16 -10.20 -11.15
CA HIS A 364 5.98 -9.49 -12.42
C HIS A 364 6.78 -8.18 -12.48
N ILE A 365 6.38 -7.19 -11.68
CA ILE A 365 7.09 -5.92 -11.50
C ILE A 365 7.40 -5.67 -10.02
N VAL A 366 8.25 -4.67 -9.71
CA VAL A 366 8.52 -4.26 -8.33
C VAL A 366 7.21 -3.90 -7.62
N GLY A 367 6.89 -4.62 -6.54
CA GLY A 367 5.66 -4.42 -5.79
C GLY A 367 4.43 -5.15 -6.35
N SER A 368 4.55 -5.89 -7.46
CA SER A 368 3.43 -6.68 -8.01
C SER A 368 2.91 -7.70 -7.00
N ALA A 369 1.60 -7.85 -6.94
CA ALA A 369 0.95 -8.69 -5.95
C ALA A 369 -0.21 -9.51 -6.50
N MET A 370 -0.24 -10.79 -6.11
CA MET A 370 -1.45 -11.59 -6.15
C MET A 370 -2.32 -11.25 -4.92
N ALA A 371 -3.60 -11.02 -5.14
CA ALA A 371 -4.58 -10.67 -4.11
C ALA A 371 -5.35 -11.91 -3.67
N HIS A 372 -5.15 -12.31 -2.41
CA HIS A 372 -5.87 -13.41 -1.77
C HIS A 372 -6.99 -12.86 -0.88
N PHE A 373 -8.22 -13.21 -1.22
CA PHE A 373 -9.43 -12.83 -0.48
C PHE A 373 -9.91 -14.02 0.35
N HIS A 374 -9.96 -13.84 1.67
CA HIS A 374 -10.56 -14.77 2.61
C HIS A 374 -11.93 -14.25 3.02
N ILE A 375 -13.00 -14.93 2.59
CA ILE A 375 -14.38 -14.47 2.74
C ILE A 375 -15.06 -15.22 3.89
N GLY A 376 -15.71 -14.47 4.79
CA GLY A 376 -16.35 -14.98 6.00
C GLY A 376 -15.35 -15.62 6.97
N THR A 377 -15.72 -16.77 7.53
CA THR A 377 -14.85 -17.61 8.37
C THR A 377 -14.15 -18.70 7.54
N GLY A 378 -13.72 -18.34 6.33
CA GLY A 378 -13.21 -19.28 5.33
C GLY A 378 -14.33 -20.01 4.59
N LEU A 379 -15.45 -19.32 4.34
CA LEU A 379 -16.54 -19.84 3.53
C LEU A 379 -16.04 -20.14 2.11
N HIS A 380 -15.30 -19.18 1.53
CA HIS A 380 -14.69 -19.29 0.21
C HIS A 380 -13.44 -18.40 0.15
N ASN A 381 -12.46 -18.80 -0.64
CA ASN A 381 -11.22 -18.05 -0.83
C ASN A 381 -10.92 -17.90 -2.31
N ILE A 382 -10.66 -16.67 -2.71
CA ILE A 382 -10.37 -16.30 -4.11
C ILE A 382 -8.93 -15.81 -4.17
N LEU A 383 -8.16 -16.32 -5.13
CA LEU A 383 -6.86 -15.78 -5.48
C LEU A 383 -6.95 -15.14 -6.87
N TYR A 384 -6.77 -13.82 -6.93
CA TYR A 384 -6.60 -13.09 -8.17
C TYR A 384 -5.12 -12.83 -8.38
N THR A 385 -4.55 -13.29 -9.49
CA THR A 385 -3.10 -13.23 -9.67
C THR A 385 -2.60 -11.84 -10.08
N GLY A 386 -3.43 -11.07 -10.80
CA GLY A 386 -2.92 -10.02 -11.67
C GLY A 386 -1.96 -10.62 -12.71
N ASP A 387 -1.07 -9.79 -13.23
CA ASP A 387 0.05 -10.27 -14.03
C ASP A 387 1.07 -10.98 -13.14
N ILE A 388 1.59 -12.13 -13.59
CA ILE A 388 2.51 -12.95 -12.79
C ILE A 388 3.67 -13.49 -13.59
N LYS A 389 4.77 -13.76 -12.89
CA LYS A 389 5.90 -14.50 -13.45
C LYS A 389 6.37 -15.58 -12.50
N TYR A 390 6.20 -16.82 -12.91
CA TYR A 390 6.67 -17.98 -12.14
C TYR A 390 8.10 -18.40 -12.52
N ALA A 391 9.01 -17.43 -12.51
CA ALA A 391 10.43 -17.66 -12.77
C ALA A 391 11.27 -16.57 -12.09
N PHE A 392 12.54 -16.88 -11.77
CA PHE A 392 13.48 -15.85 -11.36
C PHE A 392 13.78 -14.91 -12.53
N THR A 393 13.83 -13.62 -12.24
CA THR A 393 14.40 -12.60 -13.13
C THR A 393 15.67 -12.04 -12.49
N LEU A 394 16.39 -11.14 -13.17
CA LEU A 394 17.54 -10.47 -12.55
C LEU A 394 17.12 -9.55 -11.39
N LEU A 395 15.86 -9.14 -11.35
CA LEU A 395 15.34 -8.17 -10.38
C LEU A 395 14.44 -8.79 -9.30
N LEU A 396 13.67 -9.82 -9.65
CA LEU A 396 12.55 -10.31 -8.85
C LEU A 396 12.59 -11.82 -8.62
N GLU A 397 12.13 -12.21 -7.43
CA GLU A 397 11.79 -13.59 -7.09
C GLU A 397 10.53 -14.06 -7.84
N PRO A 398 10.39 -15.36 -8.11
CA PRO A 398 9.19 -15.92 -8.74
C PRO A 398 7.93 -15.68 -7.91
N ALA A 399 6.78 -15.76 -8.57
CA ALA A 399 5.47 -15.72 -7.92
C ALA A 399 5.40 -16.71 -6.74
N TYR A 400 4.87 -16.24 -5.60
CA TYR A 400 4.79 -17.01 -4.38
C TYR A 400 3.61 -18.02 -4.42
N THR A 401 3.89 -19.31 -4.26
CA THR A 401 2.89 -20.37 -4.47
C THR A 401 2.32 -21.00 -3.20
N ARG A 402 2.88 -20.69 -2.02
CA ARG A 402 2.48 -21.32 -0.74
C ARG A 402 1.34 -20.56 -0.06
N ILE A 403 0.21 -20.47 -0.76
CA ILE A 403 -0.99 -19.76 -0.33
C ILE A 403 -1.90 -20.75 0.42
N PRO A 404 -2.54 -20.37 1.55
CA PRO A 404 -3.25 -21.33 2.41
C PRO A 404 -4.39 -22.10 1.73
N ARG A 405 -5.60 -21.53 1.68
CA ARG A 405 -6.80 -22.16 1.11
C ARG A 405 -7.29 -21.29 -0.04
N VAL A 406 -7.55 -21.92 -1.18
CA VAL A 406 -8.00 -21.27 -2.42
C VAL A 406 -9.00 -22.19 -3.11
N GLU A 407 -10.24 -21.74 -3.27
CA GLU A 407 -11.28 -22.44 -4.02
C GLU A 407 -11.38 -21.92 -5.46
N THR A 408 -11.11 -20.63 -5.67
CA THR A 408 -11.17 -20.00 -6.98
C THR A 408 -9.86 -19.30 -7.28
N LEU A 409 -9.21 -19.74 -8.37
CA LEU A 409 -8.05 -19.07 -8.96
C LEU A 409 -8.50 -18.30 -10.20
N ILE A 410 -8.22 -17.00 -10.22
CA ILE A 410 -8.38 -16.14 -11.39
C ILE A 410 -6.97 -15.74 -11.81
N ILE A 411 -6.53 -16.27 -12.94
CA ILE A 411 -5.16 -16.14 -13.44
C ILE A 411 -5.15 -15.43 -14.79
N GLU A 412 -4.11 -14.64 -15.05
CA GLU A 412 -3.87 -14.05 -16.36
C GLU A 412 -3.61 -15.13 -17.44
N SER A 413 -3.73 -14.73 -18.71
CA SER A 413 -3.54 -15.62 -19.85
C SER A 413 -2.88 -14.90 -21.02
N THR A 414 -1.95 -13.98 -20.75
CA THR A 414 -1.25 -13.18 -21.77
C THR A 414 -0.50 -14.08 -22.75
N TYR A 415 0.10 -15.16 -22.22
CA TYR A 415 0.78 -16.23 -22.96
C TYR A 415 0.04 -17.56 -22.77
N GLY A 416 -1.29 -17.54 -22.92
CA GLY A 416 -2.15 -18.71 -22.69
C GLY A 416 -2.29 -19.65 -23.89
N GLY A 417 -1.83 -19.25 -25.08
CA GLY A 417 -1.88 -20.06 -26.29
C GLY A 417 -0.86 -21.21 -26.24
N PRO A 418 -1.14 -22.34 -26.92
CA PRO A 418 -0.22 -23.48 -26.94
C PRO A 418 1.13 -23.15 -27.63
N GLU A 419 1.13 -22.17 -28.53
CA GLU A 419 2.32 -21.70 -29.26
C GLU A 419 3.06 -20.56 -28.53
N ASP A 420 2.53 -20.06 -27.41
CA ASP A 420 3.10 -18.95 -26.65
C ASP A 420 4.26 -19.40 -25.74
N VAL A 421 5.16 -20.22 -26.30
CA VAL A 421 6.34 -20.74 -25.61
C VAL A 421 7.49 -19.74 -25.79
N LEU A 422 7.83 -19.06 -24.70
CA LEU A 422 8.95 -18.12 -24.69
C LEU A 422 10.30 -18.85 -24.70
N PRO A 423 11.32 -18.30 -25.40
CA PRO A 423 12.67 -18.82 -25.34
C PRO A 423 13.22 -18.74 -23.92
N SER A 424 14.23 -19.57 -23.63
CA SER A 424 14.94 -19.47 -22.37
C SER A 424 15.58 -18.08 -22.22
N ARG A 425 15.86 -17.70 -20.97
CA ARG A 425 16.51 -16.42 -20.71
C ARG A 425 17.90 -16.35 -21.34
N GLU A 426 18.64 -17.45 -21.30
CA GLU A 426 19.97 -17.52 -21.91
C GLU A 426 19.91 -17.28 -23.42
N GLU A 427 18.98 -17.94 -24.13
CA GLU A 427 18.79 -17.73 -25.56
C GLU A 427 18.36 -16.28 -25.86
N SER A 428 17.46 -15.71 -25.07
CA SER A 428 17.01 -14.33 -25.23
C SER A 428 18.14 -13.32 -25.03
N GLU A 429 19.01 -13.53 -24.03
CA GLU A 429 20.18 -12.69 -23.76
C GLU A 429 21.21 -12.81 -24.89
N GLN A 430 21.44 -14.02 -25.42
CA GLN A 430 22.34 -14.24 -26.56
C GLN A 430 21.82 -13.59 -27.85
N GLN A 431 20.53 -13.71 -28.13
CA GLN A 431 19.89 -13.06 -29.29
C GLN A 431 19.98 -11.54 -29.19
N LEU A 432 19.68 -10.97 -28.02
CA LEU A 432 19.80 -9.53 -27.80
C LEU A 432 21.25 -9.04 -28.01
N ALA A 433 22.23 -9.77 -27.46
CA ALA A 433 23.64 -9.45 -27.66
C ALA A 433 24.01 -9.46 -29.15
N ALA A 434 23.64 -10.52 -29.88
CA ALA A 434 23.94 -10.64 -31.31
C ALA A 434 23.38 -9.47 -32.13
N ILE A 435 22.10 -9.12 -31.93
CA ILE A 435 21.43 -8.00 -32.61
C ILE A 435 22.15 -6.67 -32.32
N ILE A 436 22.55 -6.44 -31.07
CA ILE A 436 23.24 -5.21 -30.68
C ILE A 436 24.64 -5.17 -31.28
N SER A 437 25.41 -6.25 -31.20
CA SER A 437 26.77 -6.32 -31.75
C SER A 437 26.77 -6.11 -33.26
N GLU A 438 25.84 -6.73 -34.00
CA GLU A 438 25.68 -6.55 -35.45
C GLU A 438 25.39 -5.08 -35.80
N ALA A 439 24.37 -4.49 -35.16
CA ALA A 439 24.01 -3.09 -35.41
C ALA A 439 25.15 -2.12 -35.09
N VAL A 440 25.93 -2.37 -34.03
CA VAL A 440 27.08 -1.53 -33.65
C VAL A 440 28.24 -1.70 -34.63
N GLN A 441 28.52 -2.93 -35.10
CA GLN A 441 29.57 -3.19 -36.10
C GLN A 441 29.29 -2.48 -37.43
N GLU A 442 28.03 -2.35 -37.81
CA GLU A 442 27.59 -1.61 -39.00
C GLU A 442 27.53 -0.08 -38.79
N GLY A 443 27.88 0.42 -37.59
CA GLY A 443 27.81 1.85 -37.25
C GLY A 443 26.37 2.37 -37.05
N GLY A 444 25.41 1.46 -36.85
CA GLY A 444 24.01 1.75 -36.61
C GLY A 444 23.66 2.10 -35.16
N LYS A 445 22.36 2.23 -34.90
CA LYS A 445 21.79 2.50 -33.56
C LYS A 445 20.66 1.51 -33.29
N VAL A 446 20.59 1.00 -32.06
CA VAL A 446 19.51 0.10 -31.61
C VAL A 446 18.45 0.88 -30.84
N LEU A 447 17.20 0.77 -31.25
CA LEU A 447 16.05 1.36 -30.57
C LEU A 447 15.25 0.25 -29.86
N ILE A 448 15.17 0.31 -28.53
CA ILE A 448 14.41 -0.66 -27.72
C ILE A 448 13.23 0.05 -27.03
N PRO A 449 12.00 -0.09 -27.56
CA PRO A 449 10.82 0.49 -26.92
C PRO A 449 10.47 -0.29 -25.65
N THR A 450 10.32 0.41 -24.53
CA THR A 450 9.97 -0.21 -23.23
C THR A 450 9.02 0.69 -22.46
N LEU A 451 8.27 0.09 -21.53
CA LEU A 451 7.56 0.83 -20.49
C LEU A 451 8.56 1.37 -19.46
N ALA A 452 8.18 2.41 -18.72
CA ALA A 452 9.06 3.05 -17.72
C ALA A 452 9.43 2.12 -16.55
N VAL A 453 8.66 1.04 -16.32
CA VAL A 453 8.82 0.09 -15.22
C VAL A 453 8.87 -1.33 -15.79
N GLU A 454 9.59 -2.22 -15.12
CA GLU A 454 9.86 -3.63 -15.48
C GLU A 454 10.91 -3.81 -16.58
N ARG A 455 10.49 -3.87 -17.85
CA ARG A 455 11.35 -4.32 -18.95
C ARG A 455 12.59 -3.45 -19.12
N ALA A 456 12.45 -2.14 -18.92
CA ALA A 456 13.59 -1.22 -18.96
C ALA A 456 14.67 -1.61 -17.94
N GLN A 457 14.29 -1.90 -16.70
CA GLN A 457 15.21 -2.27 -15.63
C GLN A 457 15.85 -3.64 -15.89
N ASP A 458 15.07 -4.62 -16.36
CA ASP A 458 15.61 -5.96 -16.67
C ASP A 458 16.61 -5.89 -17.84
N ILE A 459 16.29 -5.14 -18.90
CA ILE A 459 17.20 -4.90 -20.03
C ILE A 459 18.46 -4.15 -19.58
N MET A 460 18.35 -3.13 -18.74
CA MET A 460 19.53 -2.42 -18.21
C MET A 460 20.50 -3.37 -17.48
N LEU A 461 19.97 -4.31 -16.69
CA LEU A 461 20.79 -5.30 -15.99
C LEU A 461 21.44 -6.31 -16.96
N VAL A 462 20.70 -6.74 -17.99
CA VAL A 462 21.25 -7.61 -19.04
C VAL A 462 22.37 -6.89 -19.80
N LEU A 463 22.15 -5.65 -20.22
CA LEU A 463 23.18 -4.86 -20.92
C LEU A 463 24.42 -4.64 -20.05
N ASN A 464 24.25 -4.30 -18.77
CA ASN A 464 25.38 -4.18 -17.86
C ASN A 464 26.18 -5.49 -17.75
N LYS A 465 25.48 -6.62 -17.62
CA LYS A 465 26.10 -7.96 -17.58
C LYS A 465 26.86 -8.29 -18.88
N LEU A 466 26.31 -7.93 -20.04
CA LEU A 466 26.97 -8.14 -21.33
C LEU A 466 28.22 -7.26 -21.49
N MET A 467 28.12 -5.99 -21.10
CA MET A 467 29.25 -5.05 -21.10
C MET A 467 30.38 -5.51 -20.17
N ASP A 468 30.05 -6.01 -18.97
CA ASP A 468 31.03 -6.57 -18.02
C ASP A 468 31.73 -7.83 -18.59
N GLN A 469 31.09 -8.54 -19.51
CA GLN A 469 31.66 -9.69 -20.24
C GLN A 469 32.44 -9.28 -21.49
N GLY A 470 32.51 -7.99 -21.82
CA GLY A 470 33.14 -7.48 -23.04
C GLY A 470 32.42 -7.85 -24.33
N LYS A 471 31.10 -8.09 -24.26
CA LYS A 471 30.24 -8.42 -25.40
C LYS A 471 29.49 -7.21 -25.92
#